data_AF-A0A4Y8AUA0-F1
#
_entry.id   AF-A0A4Y8AUA0-F1
#
_cell.length_a   1.000
_cell.length_b   1.000
_cell.length_c   1.000
_cell.angle_alpha   90.00
_cell.angle_beta   90.00
_cell.angle_gamma   90.00
#
_symmetry.space_group_name_H-M   'P 1'
#
loop_
_entity.id
_entity.type
_entity.pdbx_description
1 polymer ?
#
loop_
_entity_poly.entity_id
_entity_poly.type
_entity_poly.pdbx_seq_one_letter_code
_entity_poly.pdbx_strand_id
1 'polypeptide(L)'
;MIFISKVILIIVFFIFSNYVYEKSNWNFKKISTLQYIYAAIVAIPFGLTLMYLFYNNVFVTLEFLDTRNYWEQIVLIFGFITLFFSYRIYLQDLKFDKEKKENTIEGQSIEIQLLKKYLETIENDKKIELERMSENERARIQAFKNVQERKELTQKPKPTLEQKLEAYKKIAEWTKAQKELKKTKD
;
A
#
# COMPACT_ATOMS: atom_id res chain seq x y z
N MET A 1 -41.53 8.53 31.15
CA MET A 1 -40.14 8.96 31.45
C MET A 1 -39.08 8.10 30.78
N ILE A 2 -39.18 6.76 30.82
CA ILE A 2 -38.17 5.82 30.31
C ILE A 2 -37.86 5.96 28.79
N PHE A 3 -38.85 6.34 27.97
CA PHE A 3 -38.62 6.54 26.52
C PHE A 3 -37.79 7.80 26.21
N ILE A 4 -38.08 8.91 26.88
CA ILE A 4 -37.40 10.21 26.65
C ILE A 4 -35.92 10.10 27.06
N SER A 5 -35.62 9.39 28.16
CA SER A 5 -34.24 9.16 28.58
C SER A 5 -33.43 8.36 27.54
N LYS A 6 -34.03 7.38 26.85
CA LYS A 6 -33.36 6.64 25.76
C LYS A 6 -32.96 7.58 24.63
N VAL A 7 -33.91 8.38 24.17
CA VAL A 7 -33.74 9.28 23.01
C VAL A 7 -32.64 10.30 23.31
N ILE A 8 -32.67 10.91 24.50
CA ILE A 8 -31.64 11.87 24.92
C ILE A 8 -30.26 11.20 24.97
N LEU A 9 -30.16 10.00 25.56
CA LEU A 9 -28.90 9.27 25.67
C LEU A 9 -28.30 8.92 24.29
N ILE A 10 -29.14 8.49 23.35
CA ILE A 10 -28.76 8.20 21.95
C ILE A 10 -28.29 9.46 21.23
N ILE A 11 -29.02 10.56 21.35
CA ILE A 11 -28.65 11.84 20.73
C ILE A 11 -27.31 12.34 21.29
N VAL A 12 -27.13 12.32 22.62
CA VAL A 12 -25.89 12.75 23.26
C VAL A 12 -24.71 11.89 22.81
N PHE A 13 -24.87 10.57 22.78
CA PHE A 13 -23.82 9.66 22.33
C PHE A 13 -23.47 9.83 20.84
N PHE A 14 -24.48 10.07 20.00
CA PHE A 14 -24.28 10.34 18.58
C PHE A 14 -23.55 11.67 18.36
N ILE A 15 -23.98 12.76 19.02
CA ILE A 15 -23.32 14.07 18.95
C ILE A 15 -21.88 13.97 19.45
N PHE A 16 -21.65 13.28 20.57
CA PHE A 16 -20.31 13.05 21.10
C PHE A 16 -19.44 12.28 20.11
N SER A 17 -19.94 11.18 19.54
CA SER A 17 -19.21 10.39 18.55
C SER A 17 -18.89 11.20 17.29
N ASN A 18 -19.83 12.04 16.82
CA ASN A 18 -19.59 12.91 15.68
C ASN A 18 -18.55 13.99 15.99
N TYR A 19 -18.63 14.61 17.17
CA TYR A 19 -17.65 15.59 17.61
C TYR A 19 -16.24 15.01 17.68
N VAL A 20 -16.08 13.83 18.30
CA VAL A 20 -14.79 13.13 18.35
C VAL A 20 -14.33 12.76 16.94
N TYR A 21 -15.24 12.31 16.08
CA TYR A 21 -14.94 11.98 14.69
C TYR A 21 -14.35 13.18 13.94
N GLU A 22 -14.98 14.36 14.02
CA GLU A 22 -14.54 15.57 13.33
C GLU A 22 -13.27 16.19 13.90
N LYS A 23 -13.06 16.12 15.22
CA LYS A 23 -11.89 16.71 15.88
C LYS A 23 -10.64 15.84 15.81
N SER A 24 -10.81 14.54 15.60
CA SER A 24 -9.68 13.61 15.63
C SER A 24 -9.13 13.38 14.22
N ASN A 25 -7.80 13.39 14.10
CA ASN A 25 -7.14 12.94 12.88
C ASN A 25 -7.01 11.42 12.92
N TRP A 26 -7.98 10.70 12.35
CA TRP A 26 -8.04 9.25 12.32
C TRP A 26 -7.01 8.64 11.37
N ASN A 27 -5.76 8.67 11.82
CA ASN A 27 -4.65 7.97 11.20
C ASN A 27 -4.14 6.93 12.20
N PHE A 28 -4.24 5.65 11.87
CA PHE A 28 -3.85 4.58 12.79
C PHE A 28 -2.36 4.60 13.15
N LYS A 29 -1.51 5.32 12.40
CA LYS A 29 -0.08 5.46 12.68
C LYS A 29 0.21 6.43 13.82
N LYS A 30 -0.72 7.33 14.17
CA LYS A 30 -0.57 8.31 15.26
C LYS A 30 -1.87 8.43 16.04
N ILE A 31 -2.00 7.61 17.09
CA ILE A 31 -3.15 7.63 17.98
C ILE A 31 -2.99 8.78 18.97
N SER A 32 -3.96 9.69 18.98
CA SER A 32 -4.08 10.76 19.97
C SER A 32 -4.76 10.27 21.26
N THR A 33 -4.55 10.98 22.36
CA THR A 33 -5.20 10.69 23.65
C THR A 33 -6.73 10.65 23.53
N LEU A 34 -7.32 11.56 22.73
CA LEU A 34 -8.77 11.61 22.50
C LEU A 34 -9.29 10.35 21.80
N GLN A 35 -8.54 9.83 20.83
CA GLN A 35 -8.88 8.58 20.13
C GLN A 35 -8.76 7.36 21.04
N TYR A 36 -7.74 7.33 21.90
CA TYR A 36 -7.58 6.26 22.88
C TYR A 36 -8.76 6.22 23.87
N ILE A 37 -9.14 7.39 24.40
CA ILE A 37 -10.30 7.52 25.29
C ILE A 37 -11.58 7.08 24.58
N TYR A 38 -11.79 7.54 23.34
CA TYR A 38 -12.95 7.14 22.55
C TYR A 38 -12.98 5.62 22.35
N ALA A 39 -11.88 5.02 21.90
CA ALA A 39 -11.77 3.58 21.70
C ALA A 39 -12.08 2.78 22.98
N ALA A 40 -11.60 3.23 24.14
CA ALA A 40 -11.91 2.61 25.42
C ALA A 40 -13.41 2.67 25.77
N ILE A 41 -14.06 3.82 25.54
CA ILE A 41 -15.49 4.01 25.80
C ILE A 41 -16.35 3.14 24.86
N VAL A 42 -15.98 3.07 23.58
CA VAL A 42 -16.80 2.38 22.58
C VAL A 42 -16.50 0.88 22.43
N ALA A 43 -15.36 0.39 22.93
CA ALA A 43 -14.97 -1.01 22.81
C ALA A 43 -15.97 -1.97 23.48
N ILE A 44 -16.49 -1.59 24.64
CA ILE A 44 -17.45 -2.42 25.39
C ILE A 44 -18.79 -2.56 24.65
N PRO A 45 -19.52 -1.48 24.28
CA PRO A 45 -20.76 -1.61 23.54
C PRO A 45 -20.56 -2.23 22.15
N PHE A 46 -19.42 -2.00 21.51
CA PHE A 46 -19.06 -2.63 20.24
C PHE A 46 -18.89 -4.14 20.36
N GLY A 47 -18.09 -4.60 21.32
CA GLY A 47 -17.83 -6.03 21.54
C GLY A 47 -19.10 -6.79 21.91
N LEU A 48 -19.93 -6.21 22.79
CA LEU A 48 -21.22 -6.78 23.15
C LEU A 48 -22.15 -6.88 21.94
N THR A 49 -22.19 -5.85 21.09
CA THR A 49 -23.02 -5.86 19.89
C THR A 49 -22.55 -6.88 18.87
N LEU A 50 -21.24 -7.00 18.62
CA LEU A 50 -20.69 -8.03 17.76
C LEU A 50 -21.01 -9.43 18.29
N MET A 51 -20.76 -9.70 19.57
CA MET A 51 -21.09 -10.98 20.20
C MET A 51 -22.58 -11.32 20.03
N TYR A 52 -23.46 -10.31 20.16
CA TYR A 52 -24.89 -10.48 19.99
C TYR A 52 -25.29 -10.81 18.55
N LEU A 53 -24.70 -10.12 17.57
CA LEU A 53 -24.90 -10.41 16.15
C LEU A 53 -24.40 -11.82 15.79
N PHE A 54 -23.25 -12.23 16.31
CA PHE A 54 -22.70 -13.57 16.10
C PHE A 54 -23.57 -14.67 16.72
N TYR A 55 -24.05 -14.47 17.96
CA TYR A 55 -24.89 -15.46 18.65
C TYR A 55 -26.25 -15.66 17.99
N ASN A 56 -26.86 -14.57 17.50
CA ASN A 56 -28.21 -14.62 16.94
C ASN A 56 -28.25 -14.92 15.44
N ASN A 57 -27.12 -15.03 14.74
CA ASN A 57 -27.00 -15.47 13.32
C ASN A 57 -27.98 -14.80 12.33
N VAL A 58 -28.46 -13.58 12.59
CA VAL A 58 -29.64 -13.05 11.88
C VAL A 58 -29.57 -11.54 11.66
N PHE A 59 -30.03 -11.14 10.46
CA PHE A 59 -30.49 -9.81 10.07
C PHE A 59 -31.27 -9.12 11.21
N VAL A 60 -30.70 -8.06 11.77
CA VAL A 60 -31.39 -7.27 12.79
C VAL A 60 -32.50 -6.45 12.11
N THR A 61 -33.73 -6.92 12.22
CA THR A 61 -34.93 -6.14 11.86
C THR A 61 -35.34 -5.24 13.02
N LEU A 62 -36.15 -4.21 12.77
CA LEU A 62 -36.70 -3.35 13.82
C LEU A 62 -37.57 -4.15 14.81
N GLU A 63 -38.33 -5.12 14.32
CA GLU A 63 -39.15 -6.01 15.16
C GLU A 63 -38.31 -6.82 16.16
N PHE A 64 -37.08 -7.18 15.78
CA PHE A 64 -36.17 -7.88 16.68
C PHE A 64 -35.78 -7.01 17.88
N LEU A 65 -35.55 -5.70 17.69
CA LEU A 65 -35.22 -4.78 18.79
C LEU A 65 -36.37 -4.66 19.80
N ASP A 66 -37.62 -4.63 19.34
CA ASP A 66 -38.78 -4.46 20.21
C ASP A 66 -39.01 -5.64 21.16
N THR A 67 -38.56 -6.84 20.79
CA THR A 67 -38.63 -8.03 21.67
C THR A 67 -37.58 -8.05 22.78
N ARG A 68 -36.60 -7.12 22.76
CA ARG A 68 -35.47 -7.09 23.68
C ARG A 68 -35.72 -6.20 24.88
N ASN A 69 -35.00 -6.50 25.97
CA ASN A 69 -35.12 -5.71 27.18
C ASN A 69 -34.52 -4.30 26.99
N TYR A 70 -34.85 -3.39 27.91
CA TYR A 70 -34.45 -1.98 27.84
C TYR A 70 -32.94 -1.78 27.64
N TRP A 71 -32.11 -2.53 28.36
CA TRP A 71 -30.65 -2.36 28.34
C TRP A 71 -30.02 -2.99 27.10
N GLU A 72 -30.54 -4.12 26.63
CA GLU A 72 -30.15 -4.75 25.38
C GLU A 72 -30.38 -3.83 24.19
N GLN A 73 -31.54 -3.16 24.12
CA GLN A 73 -31.83 -2.18 23.07
C GLN A 73 -30.81 -1.03 23.06
N ILE A 74 -30.46 -0.48 24.23
CA ILE A 74 -29.47 0.61 24.34
C ILE A 74 -28.10 0.14 23.86
N VAL A 75 -27.64 -1.02 24.34
CA VAL A 75 -26.33 -1.56 23.97
C VAL A 75 -26.25 -1.81 22.46
N LEU A 76 -27.29 -2.39 21.87
CA LEU A 76 -27.35 -2.65 20.44
C LEU A 76 -27.34 -1.36 19.63
N ILE A 77 -28.17 -0.37 19.97
CA ILE A 77 -28.20 0.92 19.27
C ILE A 77 -26.85 1.62 19.38
N PHE A 78 -26.24 1.62 20.56
CA PHE A 78 -24.91 2.20 20.76
C PHE A 78 -23.85 1.46 19.94
N GLY A 79 -23.89 0.14 19.90
CA GLY A 79 -22.97 -0.63 19.08
C GLY A 79 -23.16 -0.39 17.59
N PHE A 80 -24.39 -0.20 17.11
CA PHE A 80 -24.64 0.20 15.71
C PHE A 80 -24.08 1.59 15.40
N ILE A 81 -24.26 2.55 16.31
CA ILE A 81 -23.65 3.88 16.18
C ILE A 81 -22.12 3.75 16.15
N THR A 82 -21.53 2.96 17.05
CA THR A 82 -20.09 2.69 17.05
C THR A 82 -19.64 2.05 15.75
N LEU A 83 -20.32 1.01 15.26
CA LEU A 83 -20.02 0.36 13.97
C LEU A 83 -20.03 1.36 12.82
N PHE A 84 -21.03 2.24 12.77
CA PHE A 84 -21.13 3.29 11.78
C PHE A 84 -19.92 4.24 11.81
N PHE A 85 -19.53 4.73 12.99
CA PHE A 85 -18.37 5.61 13.11
C PHE A 85 -17.04 4.88 12.85
N SER A 86 -16.88 3.65 13.33
CA SER A 86 -15.72 2.79 13.03
C SER A 86 -15.54 2.58 11.54
N TYR A 87 -16.64 2.34 10.82
CA TYR A 87 -16.61 2.22 9.36
C TYR A 87 -16.19 3.53 8.67
N ARG A 88 -16.72 4.68 9.10
CA ARG A 88 -16.30 5.99 8.58
C ARG A 88 -14.82 6.27 8.83
N ILE A 89 -14.33 5.95 10.02
CA ILE A 89 -12.92 6.06 10.40
C ILE A 89 -12.04 5.24 9.46
N TYR A 90 -12.42 3.99 9.19
CA TYR A 90 -11.71 3.11 8.27
C TYR A 90 -11.63 3.69 6.84
N LEU A 91 -12.72 4.24 6.31
CA LEU A 91 -12.72 4.87 4.99
C LEU A 91 -11.80 6.10 4.90
N GLN A 92 -11.71 6.88 5.98
CA GLN A 92 -10.83 8.05 6.03
C GLN A 92 -9.35 7.66 6.01
N ASP A 93 -8.96 6.62 6.77
CA ASP A 93 -7.60 6.11 6.79
C ASP A 93 -7.17 5.54 5.42
N LEU A 94 -8.08 4.80 4.75
CA LEU A 94 -7.86 4.35 3.38
C LEU A 94 -7.61 5.50 2.40
N LYS A 95 -8.36 6.60 2.53
CA LYS A 95 -8.18 7.79 1.70
C LYS A 95 -6.82 8.46 1.98
N PHE A 96 -6.44 8.59 3.24
CA PHE A 96 -5.15 9.14 3.65
C PHE A 96 -3.97 8.32 3.09
N ASP A 97 -4.05 6.99 3.18
CA ASP A 97 -2.99 6.12 2.66
C ASP A 97 -2.90 6.17 1.13
N LYS A 98 -4.02 6.39 0.42
CA LYS A 98 -4.02 6.62 -1.03
C LYS A 98 -3.33 7.93 -1.38
N GLU A 99 -3.70 9.02 -0.72
CA GLU A 99 -3.11 10.35 -0.95
C GLU A 99 -1.61 10.36 -0.64
N LYS A 100 -1.18 9.68 0.43
CA LYS A 100 0.24 9.53 0.77
C LYS A 100 1.01 8.78 -0.33
N LYS A 101 0.42 7.73 -0.90
CA LYS A 101 1.03 6.98 -2.01
C LYS A 101 1.11 7.84 -3.26
N GLU A 102 0.06 8.58 -3.60
CA GLU A 102 0.05 9.51 -4.74
C GLU A 102 1.15 10.59 -4.59
N ASN A 103 1.26 11.24 -3.43
CA ASN A 103 2.31 12.22 -3.17
C ASN A 103 3.73 11.63 -3.26
N THR A 104 3.90 10.36 -2.85
CA THR A 104 5.19 9.68 -2.97
C THR A 104 5.54 9.41 -4.43
N ILE A 105 4.57 8.96 -5.23
CA ILE A 105 4.75 8.72 -6.67
C ILE A 105 5.07 10.03 -7.40
N GLU A 106 4.37 11.11 -7.07
CA GLU A 106 4.63 12.43 -7.66
C GLU A 106 6.04 12.92 -7.33
N GLY A 107 6.46 12.82 -6.06
CA GLY A 107 7.82 13.16 -5.64
C GLY A 107 8.89 12.35 -6.40
N GLN A 108 8.69 11.04 -6.52
CA GLN A 108 9.58 10.17 -7.29
C GLN A 108 9.59 10.53 -8.79
N SER A 109 8.44 10.89 -9.36
CA SER A 109 8.33 11.32 -10.76
C SER A 109 9.15 12.59 -11.01
N ILE A 110 9.09 13.58 -10.11
CA ILE A 110 9.89 14.80 -10.20
C ILE A 110 11.38 14.48 -10.13
N GLU A 111 11.79 13.62 -9.20
CA GLU A 111 13.20 13.20 -9.05
C GLU A 111 13.71 12.51 -10.32
N ILE A 112 12.91 11.61 -10.91
CA ILE A 112 13.23 10.96 -12.18
C ILE A 112 13.38 11.98 -13.31
N GLN A 113 12.51 13.00 -13.39
CA GLN A 113 12.63 14.05 -14.41
C GLN A 113 13.91 14.87 -14.25
N LEU A 114 14.29 15.22 -13.02
CA LEU A 114 15.54 15.92 -12.73
C LEU A 114 16.76 15.07 -13.11
N LEU A 115 16.75 13.78 -12.74
CA LEU A 115 17.82 12.84 -13.10
C LEU A 115 17.95 12.66 -14.62
N LYS A 116 16.83 12.57 -15.34
CA LYS A 116 16.83 12.53 -16.82
C LYS A 116 17.47 13.76 -17.42
N LYS A 117 17.10 14.96 -16.95
CA LYS A 117 17.68 16.22 -17.42
C LYS A 117 19.18 16.32 -17.13
N TYR A 118 19.60 15.83 -15.96
CA TYR A 118 21.00 15.80 -15.59
C TYR A 118 21.82 14.85 -16.46
N LEU A 119 21.28 13.66 -16.77
CA LEU A 119 21.89 12.71 -17.71
C LEU A 119 22.03 13.32 -19.11
N GLU A 120 20.99 13.96 -19.63
CA GLU A 120 21.03 14.62 -20.94
C GLU A 120 22.07 15.74 -20.99
N THR A 121 22.24 16.47 -19.87
CA THR A 121 23.29 17.49 -19.74
C THR A 121 24.68 16.85 -19.80
N ILE A 122 24.92 15.78 -19.02
CA ILE A 122 26.20 15.07 -19.01
C ILE A 122 26.51 14.45 -20.38
N GLU A 123 25.52 13.86 -21.05
CA GLU A 123 25.70 13.28 -22.38
C GLU A 123 26.09 14.35 -23.40
N ASN A 124 25.44 15.51 -23.37
CA ASN A 124 25.80 16.64 -24.24
C ASN A 124 27.18 17.19 -23.91
N ASP A 125 27.53 17.38 -22.64
CA ASP A 125 28.85 17.86 -22.23
C ASP A 125 29.95 16.88 -22.67
N LYS A 126 29.75 15.57 -22.46
CA LYS A 126 30.68 14.53 -22.94
C LYS A 126 30.79 14.50 -24.45
N LYS A 127 29.69 14.72 -25.19
CA LYS A 127 29.71 14.77 -26.64
C LYS A 127 30.53 15.98 -27.14
N ILE A 128 30.32 17.15 -26.53
CA ILE A 128 31.08 18.37 -26.82
C ILE A 128 32.57 18.19 -26.48
N GLU A 129 32.88 17.55 -25.36
CA GLU A 129 34.25 17.22 -24.96
C GLU A 129 34.92 16.25 -25.94
N LEU A 130 34.19 15.22 -26.38
CA LEU A 130 34.64 14.28 -27.42
C LEU A 130 34.89 14.97 -28.77
N GLU A 131 34.03 15.90 -29.17
CA GLU A 131 34.20 16.69 -30.41
C GLU A 131 35.39 17.65 -30.32
N ARG A 132 35.70 18.17 -29.12
CA ARG A 132 36.84 19.08 -28.87
C ARG A 132 38.18 18.37 -28.65
N MET A 133 38.19 17.07 -28.34
CA MET A 133 39.43 16.30 -28.21
C MET A 133 40.14 16.11 -29.55
N SER A 134 41.47 16.27 -29.54
CA SER A 134 42.31 16.03 -30.71
C SER A 134 42.31 14.55 -31.12
N GLU A 135 42.59 14.25 -32.40
CA GLU A 135 42.65 12.86 -32.90
C GLU A 135 43.59 11.96 -32.08
N ASN A 136 44.68 12.53 -31.54
CA ASN A 136 45.63 11.81 -30.69
C ASN A 136 45.08 11.40 -29.33
N GLU A 137 44.22 12.22 -28.72
CA GLU A 137 43.58 11.88 -27.45
C GLU A 137 42.49 10.83 -27.64
N ARG A 138 41.73 10.93 -28.74
CA ARG A 138 40.76 9.89 -29.12
C ARG A 138 41.44 8.54 -29.35
N ALA A 139 42.59 8.53 -30.03
CA ALA A 139 43.38 7.31 -30.24
C ALA A 139 43.89 6.70 -28.92
N ARG A 140 44.33 7.54 -27.97
CA ARG A 140 44.76 7.08 -26.63
C ARG A 140 43.61 6.49 -25.82
N ILE A 141 42.43 7.11 -25.83
CA ILE A 141 41.24 6.60 -25.14
C ILE A 141 40.77 5.27 -25.76
N GLN A 142 40.78 5.16 -27.09
CA GLN A 142 40.43 3.92 -27.79
C GLN A 142 41.41 2.79 -27.45
N ALA A 143 42.72 3.08 -27.41
CA ALA A 143 43.73 2.13 -26.99
C ALA A 143 43.53 1.68 -25.54
N PHE A 144 43.18 2.60 -24.64
CA PHE A 144 42.92 2.28 -23.24
C PHE A 144 41.67 1.41 -23.04
N LYS A 145 40.58 1.72 -23.75
CA LYS A 145 39.35 0.88 -23.77
C LYS A 145 39.63 -0.54 -24.25
N ASN A 146 40.34 -0.68 -25.37
CA ASN A 146 40.71 -1.99 -25.91
C ASN A 146 41.56 -2.82 -24.92
N VAL A 147 42.40 -2.16 -24.12
CA VAL A 147 43.19 -2.83 -23.07
C VAL A 147 42.31 -3.26 -21.89
N GLN A 148 41.34 -2.45 -21.47
CA GLN A 148 40.42 -2.83 -20.40
C GLN A 148 39.47 -3.96 -20.80
N GLU A 149 38.86 -3.91 -21.99
CA GLU A 149 38.02 -5.02 -22.49
C GLU A 149 38.81 -6.33 -22.56
N ARG A 150 40.08 -6.29 -22.99
CA ARG A 150 40.96 -7.47 -22.97
C ARG A 150 41.22 -7.98 -21.55
N LYS A 151 41.36 -7.09 -20.56
CA LYS A 151 41.51 -7.48 -19.15
C LYS A 151 40.23 -8.08 -18.57
N GLU A 152 39.06 -7.54 -18.89
CA GLU A 152 37.78 -8.09 -18.47
C GLU A 152 37.50 -9.45 -19.11
N LEU A 153 37.84 -9.63 -20.39
CA LEU A 153 37.74 -10.91 -21.10
C LEU A 153 38.70 -11.97 -20.56
N THR A 154 39.87 -11.57 -20.04
CA THR A 154 40.84 -12.50 -19.43
C THR A 154 40.57 -12.77 -17.95
N GLN A 155 39.79 -11.93 -17.27
CA GLN A 155 39.41 -12.09 -15.86
C GLN A 155 38.01 -12.68 -15.63
N LYS A 156 37.18 -12.87 -16.67
CA LYS A 156 35.90 -13.58 -16.49
C LYS A 156 36.15 -14.98 -15.91
N PRO A 157 35.65 -15.30 -14.70
CA PRO A 157 35.80 -16.64 -14.15
C PRO A 157 35.14 -17.63 -15.11
N LYS A 158 35.85 -18.74 -15.39
CA LYS A 158 35.26 -19.84 -16.17
C LYS A 158 33.95 -20.23 -15.49
N PRO A 159 32.83 -20.32 -16.23
CA PRO A 159 31.54 -20.64 -15.64
C PRO A 159 31.65 -21.96 -14.89
N THR A 160 31.23 -21.96 -13.62
CA THR A 160 31.20 -23.16 -12.78
C THR A 160 30.27 -24.20 -13.38
N LEU A 161 30.48 -25.47 -13.04
CA LEU A 161 29.70 -26.57 -13.60
C LEU A 161 28.19 -26.38 -13.37
N GLU A 162 27.82 -25.78 -12.24
CA GLU A 162 26.44 -25.43 -11.86
C GLU A 162 25.81 -24.40 -12.80
N GLN A 163 26.54 -23.33 -13.14
CA GLN A 163 26.05 -22.30 -14.08
C GLN A 163 25.86 -22.87 -15.48
N LYS A 164 26.72 -23.80 -15.91
CA LYS A 164 26.54 -24.52 -17.18
C LYS A 164 25.30 -25.41 -17.13
N LEU A 165 25.10 -26.15 -16.05
CA LEU A 165 23.94 -27.01 -15.84
C LEU A 165 22.63 -26.23 -15.85
N GLU A 166 22.60 -25.05 -15.22
CA GLU A 166 21.42 -24.19 -15.21
C GLU A 166 21.11 -23.62 -16.60
N ALA A 167 22.14 -23.23 -17.36
CA ALA A 167 21.98 -22.80 -18.75
C ALA A 167 21.42 -23.94 -19.63
N TYR A 168 21.93 -25.17 -19.48
CA TYR A 168 21.40 -26.33 -20.22
C TYR A 168 19.95 -26.66 -19.85
N LYS A 169 19.55 -26.50 -18.58
CA LYS A 169 18.15 -26.67 -18.16
C LYS A 169 17.23 -25.65 -18.83
N LYS A 170 17.61 -24.38 -18.83
CA LYS A 170 16.83 -23.32 -19.51
C LYS A 170 16.68 -23.57 -21.01
N ILE A 171 17.72 -24.07 -21.67
CA ILE A 171 17.66 -24.44 -23.08
C ILE A 171 16.72 -25.64 -23.30
N ALA A 172 16.75 -26.65 -22.43
CA ALA A 172 15.85 -27.80 -22.51
C ALA A 172 14.38 -27.41 -22.29
N GLU A 173 14.11 -26.52 -21.34
CA GLU A 173 12.76 -25.98 -21.08
C GLU A 173 12.24 -25.16 -22.27
N TRP A 174 13.07 -24.28 -22.83
CA TRP A 174 12.71 -23.52 -24.03
C TRP A 174 12.43 -24.44 -25.23
N THR A 175 13.23 -25.48 -25.42
CA THR A 175 13.04 -26.46 -26.49
C THR A 175 11.76 -27.27 -26.31
N LYS A 176 11.39 -27.58 -25.06
CA LYS A 176 10.12 -28.26 -24.73
C LYS A 176 8.93 -27.36 -25.01
N ALA A 177 8.98 -26.10 -24.60
CA ALA A 177 7.94 -25.11 -24.87
C ALA A 177 7.73 -24.89 -26.38
N GLN A 178 8.80 -24.84 -27.17
CA GLN A 178 8.74 -24.75 -28.63
C GLN A 178 8.08 -25.99 -29.27
N LYS A 179 8.33 -27.20 -28.74
CA LYS A 179 7.67 -28.43 -29.21
C LYS A 179 6.18 -28.47 -28.87
N GLU A 180 5.80 -27.99 -27.69
CA GLU A 180 4.39 -27.91 -27.28
C GLU A 180 3.61 -26.86 -28.09
N LEU A 181 4.22 -25.70 -28.36
CA LEU A 181 3.67 -24.67 -29.25
C LEU A 181 3.48 -25.14 -30.70
N LYS A 182 4.27 -26.13 -31.15
CA LYS A 182 4.15 -26.68 -32.50
C LYS A 182 3.04 -27.73 -32.61
N LYS A 183 2.71 -28.43 -31.50
CA LYS A 183 1.61 -29.41 -31.44
C LYS A 183 0.22 -28.79 -31.31
N THR A 184 0.12 -27.54 -30.89
CA THR A 184 -1.15 -26.81 -30.76
C THR A 184 -1.55 -26.03 -32.03
N LYS A 185 -0.73 -26.11 -33.09
CA LYS A 185 -0.97 -25.46 -34.38
C LYS A 185 -1.40 -26.41 -35.52
N ASP A 186 -1.40 -27.73 -35.25
CA ASP A 186 -1.96 -28.78 -36.13
C ASP A 186 -3.29 -29.27 -35.56
#